data_AF-A0A1Y2WWF5-F1
#
_entry.id   AF-A0A1Y2WWF5-F1
#
_cell.length_a   1.000
_cell.length_b   1.000
_cell.length_c   1.000
_cell.angle_alpha   90.00
_cell.angle_beta   90.00
_cell.angle_gamma   90.00
#
_symmetry.space_group_name_H-M   'P 1'
#
loop_
_entity.id
_entity.type
_entity.pdbx_description
1 polymer ?
#
loop_
_entity_poly.entity_id
_entity_poly.type
_entity_poly.pdbx_seq_one_letter_code
_entity_poly.pdbx_strand_id
1 'polypeptide(L)'
;MATTLSVPSAPLKGGQSDPPTTSDQNITIEIPSSSVADDEIFVAALVGIINAAYAETEAGIFKPGYIRTSAQDVAGLIRSGQLATASQLATPSSSRAPLGCISIRKLSDTSAELGLFAVMPELRGNGLGRDLLKFAEQWCLEKLGGPGVAVAQLDLLFPTHFEHPFKMRLQKWYTKQGYRLVGTRDFLLEYPTYAALLAGPTEYRHFEKTLN
;
A
#
# COMPACT_ATOMS: atom_id res chain seq x y z
N MET A 1 -44.26 -47.66 2.46
CA MET A 1 -43.63 -47.48 3.77
C MET A 1 -42.51 -46.44 3.57
N ALA A 2 -42.71 -45.11 3.49
CA ALA A 2 -43.38 -44.18 4.41
C ALA A 2 -43.01 -44.54 5.87
N THR A 3 -42.24 -43.72 6.61
CA THR A 3 -42.65 -42.37 7.04
C THR A 3 -41.47 -41.46 7.41
N THR A 4 -41.61 -40.22 6.96
CA THR A 4 -40.90 -38.96 7.24
C THR A 4 -41.22 -38.38 8.63
N LEU A 5 -40.28 -37.64 9.24
CA LEU A 5 -40.54 -36.48 10.12
C LEU A 5 -39.41 -35.46 9.81
N SER A 6 -39.57 -34.47 8.92
CA SER A 6 -40.37 -33.24 8.91
C SER A 6 -39.91 -32.13 9.87
N VAL A 7 -39.65 -30.98 9.24
CA VAL A 7 -39.14 -29.67 9.68
C VAL A 7 -40.20 -28.85 10.44
N PRO A 8 -39.89 -27.62 10.90
CA PRO A 8 -40.42 -26.45 10.18
C PRO A 8 -39.35 -25.34 9.98
N SER A 9 -39.07 -24.88 8.76
CA SER A 9 -39.78 -23.86 7.95
C SER A 9 -39.43 -22.40 8.30
N ALA A 10 -38.78 -21.72 7.34
CA ALA A 10 -38.67 -20.27 7.16
C ALA A 10 -40.06 -19.67 6.73
N PRO A 11 -40.23 -18.42 6.20
CA PRO A 11 -39.34 -17.25 5.99
C PRO A 11 -40.02 -15.87 6.31
N LEU A 12 -39.41 -14.74 5.96
CA LEU A 12 -40.06 -13.67 5.16
C LEU A 12 -39.04 -12.65 4.60
N LYS A 13 -39.25 -12.32 3.32
CA LYS A 13 -38.44 -11.51 2.40
C LYS A 13 -38.62 -10.00 2.63
N GLY A 14 -37.58 -9.23 2.31
CA GLY A 14 -37.68 -7.83 1.87
C GLY A 14 -36.43 -7.51 1.04
N GLY A 15 -36.59 -7.48 -0.28
CA GLY A 15 -35.46 -7.48 -1.22
C GLY A 15 -34.77 -6.13 -1.40
N GLN A 16 -33.49 -6.20 -1.74
CA GLN A 16 -32.86 -5.41 -2.80
C GLN A 16 -31.50 -6.05 -3.12
N SER A 17 -31.40 -6.51 -4.37
CA SER A 17 -30.20 -6.89 -5.14
C SER A 17 -29.03 -7.55 -4.40
N ASP A 18 -28.73 -8.79 -4.78
CA ASP A 18 -27.39 -9.37 -4.65
C ASP A 18 -26.34 -8.30 -5.09
N PRO A 19 -25.27 -8.06 -4.31
CA PRO A 19 -24.18 -7.23 -4.79
C PRO A 19 -23.64 -7.90 -6.08
N PRO A 20 -23.37 -7.11 -7.13
CA PRO A 20 -22.96 -7.67 -8.41
C PRO A 20 -21.73 -8.53 -8.20
N THR A 21 -21.85 -9.77 -8.66
CA THR A 21 -20.75 -10.72 -8.89
C THR A 21 -19.56 -9.97 -9.46
N THR A 22 -18.42 -10.03 -8.74
CA THR A 22 -17.16 -9.36 -9.06
C THR A 22 -16.56 -9.93 -10.34
N SER A 23 -17.08 -9.52 -11.48
CA SER A 23 -16.55 -9.77 -12.82
C SER A 23 -16.40 -8.41 -13.51
N ASP A 24 -15.18 -8.12 -13.96
CA ASP A 24 -14.72 -6.92 -14.70
C ASP A 24 -14.40 -5.64 -13.92
N GLN A 25 -13.47 -5.71 -12.96
CA GLN A 25 -12.74 -4.49 -12.57
C GLN A 25 -11.53 -4.34 -13.49
N ASN A 26 -11.62 -3.41 -14.46
CA ASN A 26 -10.52 -2.92 -15.31
C ASN A 26 -9.44 -2.21 -14.45
N ILE A 27 -8.81 -2.93 -13.53
CA ILE A 27 -7.72 -2.41 -12.71
C ILE A 27 -6.41 -2.64 -13.45
N THR A 28 -5.66 -1.57 -13.65
CA THR A 28 -4.28 -1.63 -14.11
C THR A 28 -3.33 -1.21 -13.00
N ILE A 29 -2.17 -1.84 -12.94
CA ILE A 29 -1.03 -1.41 -12.14
C ILE A 29 0.09 -1.03 -13.11
N GLU A 30 0.53 0.21 -13.04
CA GLU A 30 1.57 0.74 -13.91
C GLU A 30 2.37 1.83 -13.18
N ILE A 31 3.55 2.15 -13.72
CA ILE A 31 4.17 3.46 -13.47
C ILE A 31 3.54 4.41 -14.49
N PRO A 32 2.68 5.35 -14.08
CA PRO A 32 1.99 6.23 -15.00
C PRO A 32 2.98 7.17 -15.70
N SER A 33 2.56 7.72 -16.85
CA SER A 33 3.32 8.78 -17.51
C SER A 33 3.43 10.01 -16.60
N SER A 34 4.51 10.78 -16.76
CA SER A 34 4.74 11.99 -15.96
C SER A 34 3.61 13.02 -16.09
N SER A 35 2.88 13.04 -17.21
CA SER A 35 1.72 13.91 -17.44
C SER A 35 0.56 13.67 -16.46
N VAL A 36 0.47 12.48 -15.85
CA VAL A 36 -0.55 12.21 -14.82
C VAL A 36 -0.31 13.05 -13.57
N ALA A 37 0.91 13.55 -13.35
CA ALA A 37 1.19 14.45 -12.24
C ALA A 37 0.50 15.82 -12.36
N ASP A 38 0.02 16.16 -13.56
CA ASP A 38 -0.73 17.40 -13.83
C ASP A 38 -2.26 17.18 -13.81
N ASP A 39 -2.71 15.92 -13.65
CA ASP A 39 -4.12 15.60 -13.37
C ASP A 39 -4.40 15.84 -11.87
N GLU A 40 -4.82 17.06 -11.54
CA GLU A 40 -5.09 17.48 -10.17
C GLU A 40 -6.15 16.63 -9.48
N ILE A 41 -7.14 16.12 -10.22
CA ILE A 41 -8.21 15.29 -9.65
C ILE A 41 -7.65 13.93 -9.25
N PHE A 42 -6.88 13.29 -10.13
CA PHE A 42 -6.24 12.01 -9.85
C PHE A 42 -5.24 12.14 -8.69
N VAL A 43 -4.39 13.17 -8.70
CA VAL A 43 -3.40 13.42 -7.65
C VAL A 43 -4.09 13.67 -6.31
N ALA A 44 -5.11 14.54 -6.26
CA ALA A 44 -5.85 14.82 -5.03
C ALA A 44 -6.53 13.57 -4.46
N ALA A 45 -7.14 12.74 -5.32
CA ALA A 45 -7.75 11.48 -4.90
C ALA A 45 -6.71 10.51 -4.32
N LEU A 46 -5.54 10.38 -4.95
CA LEU A 46 -4.48 9.50 -4.47
C LEU A 46 -3.87 9.99 -3.14
N VAL A 47 -3.68 11.30 -2.98
CA VAL A 47 -3.29 11.92 -1.69
C VAL A 47 -4.29 11.57 -0.59
N GLY A 48 -5.59 11.65 -0.89
CA GLY A 48 -6.65 11.26 0.03
C GLY A 48 -6.53 9.81 0.49
N ILE A 49 -6.32 8.89 -0.46
CA ILE A 49 -6.13 7.45 -0.18
C ILE A 49 -4.91 7.23 0.73
N ILE A 50 -3.77 7.85 0.41
CA ILE A 50 -2.53 7.70 1.18
C ILE A 50 -2.71 8.24 2.60
N ASN A 51 -3.17 9.48 2.74
CA ASN A 51 -3.31 10.10 4.07
C ASN A 51 -4.35 9.38 4.93
N ALA A 52 -5.46 8.91 4.37
CA ALA A 52 -6.43 8.10 5.09
C ALA A 52 -5.83 6.77 5.58
N ALA A 53 -5.05 6.09 4.73
CA ALA A 53 -4.38 4.85 5.12
C ALA A 53 -3.35 5.09 6.24
N TYR A 54 -2.55 6.14 6.15
CA TYR A 54 -1.50 6.42 7.14
C TYR A 54 -2.06 6.98 8.46
N ALA A 55 -3.16 7.73 8.45
CA ALA A 55 -3.83 8.19 9.67
C ALA A 55 -4.29 7.02 10.56
N GLU A 56 -4.80 5.94 9.95
CA GLU A 56 -5.19 4.73 10.67
C GLU A 56 -3.98 3.88 11.08
N THR A 57 -3.05 3.68 10.15
CA THR A 57 -1.98 2.68 10.30
C THR A 57 -0.77 3.17 11.10
N GLU A 58 -0.70 4.48 11.36
CA GLU A 58 0.32 5.13 12.19
C GLU A 58 -0.29 5.89 13.38
N ALA A 59 -1.54 5.56 13.74
CA ALA A 59 -2.24 6.16 14.86
C ALA A 59 -1.41 6.06 16.15
N GLY A 60 -1.15 7.21 16.78
CA GLY A 60 -0.36 7.31 18.00
C GLY A 60 1.17 7.26 17.81
N ILE A 61 1.67 7.07 16.58
CA ILE A 61 3.12 7.14 16.29
C ILE A 61 3.55 8.61 16.13
N PHE A 62 2.76 9.39 15.39
CA PHE A 62 2.98 10.82 15.17
C PHE A 62 2.01 11.67 15.99
N LYS A 63 2.39 12.92 16.26
CA LYS A 63 1.56 13.92 16.93
C LYS A 63 0.28 14.19 16.13
N PRO A 64 -0.83 14.56 16.79
CA PRO A 64 -2.05 14.96 16.10
C PRO A 64 -1.82 16.05 15.05
N GLY A 65 -2.50 15.96 13.92
CA GLY A 65 -2.35 16.89 12.79
C GLY A 65 -1.23 16.54 11.82
N TYR A 66 -0.47 15.47 12.05
CA TYR A 66 0.48 14.95 11.06
C TYR A 66 -0.24 14.50 9.78
N ILE A 67 0.28 14.95 8.64
CA ILE A 67 -0.15 14.53 7.30
C ILE A 67 1.02 13.83 6.65
N ARG A 68 0.78 12.64 6.08
CA ARG A 68 1.85 11.79 5.54
C ARG A 68 2.46 12.37 4.27
N THR A 69 1.62 12.91 3.40
CA THR A 69 2.02 13.36 2.07
C THR A 69 1.14 14.50 1.56
N SER A 70 1.67 15.28 0.62
CA SER A 70 0.98 16.35 -0.08
C SER A 70 0.78 16.06 -1.57
N ALA A 71 -0.05 16.87 -2.25
CA ALA A 71 -0.17 16.80 -3.71
C ALA A 71 1.16 17.07 -4.42
N GLN A 72 2.00 17.96 -3.87
CA GLN A 72 3.32 18.25 -4.40
C GLN A 72 4.23 17.02 -4.34
N ASP A 73 4.23 16.30 -3.21
CA ASP A 73 5.04 15.09 -3.03
C ASP A 73 4.59 13.98 -3.99
N VAL A 74 3.28 13.72 -4.06
CA VAL A 74 2.71 12.69 -4.94
C VAL A 74 2.98 13.01 -6.41
N ALA A 75 2.74 14.25 -6.84
CA ALA A 75 3.05 14.70 -8.19
C ALA A 75 4.55 14.59 -8.50
N GLY A 76 5.42 14.91 -7.54
CA GLY A 76 6.87 14.73 -7.68
C GLY A 76 7.30 13.27 -7.89
N LEU A 77 6.70 12.33 -7.14
CA LEU A 77 6.96 10.90 -7.30
C LEU A 77 6.45 10.37 -8.66
N ILE A 78 5.30 10.86 -9.14
CA ILE A 78 4.79 10.51 -10.48
C ILE A 78 5.74 11.06 -11.57
N ARG A 79 6.11 12.35 -11.50
CA ARG A 79 7.01 12.96 -12.51
C ARG A 79 8.36 12.27 -12.60
N SER A 80 8.89 11.79 -11.47
CA SER A 80 10.16 11.07 -11.40
C SER A 80 10.05 9.58 -11.77
N GLY A 81 8.85 9.07 -12.06
CA GLY A 81 8.62 7.65 -12.36
C GLY A 81 8.85 6.74 -11.16
N GLN A 82 8.77 7.28 -9.93
CA GLN A 82 9.02 6.56 -8.67
C GLN A 82 7.74 6.07 -8.00
N LEU A 83 6.56 6.29 -8.60
CA LEU A 83 5.28 5.85 -8.04
C LEU A 83 4.59 4.90 -9.00
N ALA A 84 4.39 3.64 -8.61
CA ALA A 84 3.46 2.77 -9.28
C ALA A 84 2.07 2.98 -8.70
N THR A 85 1.05 3.04 -9.57
CA THR A 85 -0.35 3.27 -9.17
C THR A 85 -1.23 2.13 -9.64
N ALA A 86 -2.10 1.64 -8.75
CA ALA A 86 -3.26 0.87 -9.14
C ALA A 86 -4.39 1.85 -9.48
N SER A 87 -5.04 1.68 -10.63
CA SER A 87 -6.15 2.54 -11.01
C SER A 87 -7.20 1.79 -11.82
N GLN A 88 -8.45 2.21 -11.65
CA GLN A 88 -9.52 1.81 -12.55
C GLN A 88 -9.37 2.60 -13.86
N LEU A 89 -9.37 1.89 -14.99
CA LEU A 89 -9.31 2.52 -16.31
C LEU A 89 -10.52 3.41 -16.53
N ALA A 90 -10.31 4.50 -17.27
CA ALA A 90 -11.40 5.35 -17.71
C ALA A 90 -12.39 4.55 -18.55
N THR A 91 -13.67 4.86 -18.39
CA THR A 91 -14.76 4.36 -19.22
C THR A 91 -15.36 5.55 -19.99
N PRO A 92 -16.22 5.34 -21.00
CA PRO A 92 -16.90 6.46 -21.66
C PRO A 92 -17.69 7.36 -20.68
N SER A 93 -18.04 6.86 -19.50
CA SER A 93 -18.81 7.57 -18.46
C SER A 93 -18.00 7.93 -17.21
N SER A 94 -16.71 7.59 -17.13
CA SER A 94 -15.88 7.87 -15.94
C SER A 94 -14.41 8.14 -16.28
N SER A 95 -13.80 9.09 -15.57
CA SER A 95 -12.35 9.30 -15.64
C SER A 95 -11.60 8.13 -14.97
N ARG A 96 -10.29 8.06 -15.24
CA ARG A 96 -9.38 7.19 -14.49
C ARG A 96 -9.45 7.54 -13.00
N ALA A 97 -9.48 6.53 -12.14
CA ALA A 97 -9.54 6.73 -10.69
C ALA A 97 -8.43 5.92 -9.99
N PRO A 98 -7.63 6.54 -9.09
CA PRO A 98 -6.62 5.82 -8.33
C PRO A 98 -7.28 4.92 -7.28
N LEU A 99 -6.69 3.75 -7.05
CA LEU A 99 -7.13 2.76 -6.06
C LEU A 99 -6.04 2.47 -5.01
N GLY A 100 -4.81 2.88 -5.27
CA GLY A 100 -3.66 2.69 -4.39
C GLY A 100 -2.34 2.94 -5.10
N CYS A 101 -1.25 2.87 -4.36
CA CYS A 101 0.10 3.08 -4.88
C CYS A 101 1.17 2.36 -4.08
N ILE A 102 2.35 2.24 -4.68
CA ILE A 102 3.61 1.88 -4.01
C ILE A 102 4.73 2.70 -4.64
N SER A 103 5.57 3.32 -3.82
CA SER A 103 6.75 4.02 -4.33
C SER A 103 7.93 3.06 -4.48
N ILE A 104 8.71 3.25 -5.53
CA ILE A 104 9.91 2.47 -5.85
C ILE A 104 11.06 3.44 -6.09
N ARG A 105 12.06 3.41 -5.22
CA ARG A 105 13.23 4.29 -5.31
C ARG A 105 14.49 3.47 -5.48
N LYS A 106 15.09 3.52 -6.68
CA LYS A 106 16.39 2.89 -6.92
C LYS A 106 17.45 3.54 -6.03
N LEU A 107 18.20 2.70 -5.30
CA LEU A 107 19.29 3.13 -4.42
C LEU A 107 20.65 2.82 -5.01
N SER A 108 20.76 1.69 -5.70
CA SER A 108 21.95 1.23 -6.39
C SER A 108 21.56 0.37 -7.59
N ASP A 109 22.53 -0.16 -8.33
CA ASP A 109 22.26 -1.12 -9.42
C ASP A 109 21.73 -2.48 -8.94
N THR A 110 21.77 -2.74 -7.64
CA THR A 110 21.31 -4.00 -7.05
C THR A 110 20.19 -3.82 -6.03
N SER A 111 19.87 -2.60 -5.60
CA SER A 111 18.85 -2.37 -4.56
C SER A 111 17.90 -1.22 -4.85
N ALA A 112 16.65 -1.40 -4.42
CA ALA A 112 15.62 -0.37 -4.42
C ALA A 112 14.78 -0.41 -3.14
N GLU A 113 14.38 0.76 -2.67
CA GLU A 113 13.48 0.94 -1.53
C GLU A 113 12.03 0.98 -1.99
N LEU A 114 11.20 0.18 -1.34
CA LEU A 114 9.76 0.17 -1.48
C LEU A 114 9.12 0.93 -0.32
N GLY A 115 8.22 1.86 -0.65
CA GLY A 115 7.64 2.77 0.33
C GLY A 115 6.28 3.28 -0.08
N LEU A 116 5.78 4.26 0.70
CA LEU A 116 4.51 4.97 0.47
C LEU A 116 3.39 4.04 -0.05
N PHE A 117 3.22 2.92 0.66
CA PHE A 117 2.39 1.83 0.21
C PHE A 117 1.00 1.95 0.81
N ALA A 118 0.01 2.25 -0.04
CA ALA A 118 -1.35 2.50 0.37
C ALA A 118 -2.35 1.90 -0.62
N VAL A 119 -3.44 1.37 -0.09
CA VAL A 119 -4.60 0.90 -0.86
C VAL A 119 -5.85 1.50 -0.25
N MET A 120 -6.78 1.89 -1.12
CA MET A 120 -8.10 2.37 -0.76
C MET A 120 -8.76 1.42 0.27
N PRO A 121 -9.29 1.94 1.39
CA PRO A 121 -9.76 1.12 2.51
C PRO A 121 -10.73 -0.01 2.11
N GLU A 122 -11.64 0.28 1.19
CA GLU A 122 -12.70 -0.60 0.71
C GLU A 122 -12.16 -1.81 -0.08
N LEU A 123 -10.92 -1.72 -0.59
CA LEU A 123 -10.27 -2.78 -1.36
C LEU A 123 -9.25 -3.59 -0.55
N ARG A 124 -9.10 -3.31 0.75
CA ARG A 124 -8.18 -4.06 1.61
C ARG A 124 -8.68 -5.49 1.81
N GLY A 125 -7.73 -6.44 1.84
CA GLY A 125 -8.04 -7.86 1.96
C GLY A 125 -8.41 -8.56 0.64
N ASN A 126 -8.62 -7.82 -0.45
CA ASN A 126 -9.00 -8.37 -1.75
C ASN A 126 -7.81 -8.72 -2.67
N GLY A 127 -6.57 -8.60 -2.18
CA GLY A 127 -5.36 -8.97 -2.92
C GLY A 127 -4.63 -7.82 -3.62
N LEU A 128 -5.26 -6.66 -3.82
CA LEU A 128 -4.66 -5.53 -4.56
C LEU A 128 -3.30 -5.08 -3.99
N GLY A 129 -3.14 -5.05 -2.66
CA GLY A 129 -1.86 -4.72 -2.03
C GLY A 129 -0.75 -5.74 -2.36
N ARG A 130 -1.09 -7.03 -2.42
CA ARG A 130 -0.15 -8.08 -2.82
C ARG A 130 0.24 -7.90 -4.29
N ASP A 131 -0.70 -7.50 -5.14
CA ASP A 131 -0.44 -7.33 -6.57
C ASP A 131 0.41 -6.08 -6.84
N LEU A 132 0.21 -4.98 -6.09
CA LEU A 132 1.10 -3.82 -6.07
C LEU A 132 2.53 -4.19 -5.63
N LEU A 133 2.67 -4.96 -4.55
CA LEU A 133 3.98 -5.40 -4.09
C LEU A 133 4.67 -6.27 -5.15
N LYS A 134 3.96 -7.21 -5.77
CA LYS A 134 4.50 -8.04 -6.85
C LYS A 134 4.93 -7.22 -8.06
N PHE A 135 4.14 -6.23 -8.45
CA PHE A 135 4.52 -5.31 -9.53
C PHE A 135 5.83 -4.59 -9.20
N ALA A 136 5.98 -4.08 -7.97
CA ALA A 136 7.21 -3.41 -7.55
C ALA A 136 8.42 -4.35 -7.50
N GLU A 137 8.24 -5.58 -7.02
CA GLU A 137 9.30 -6.60 -7.03
C GLU A 137 9.71 -6.97 -8.47
N GLN A 138 8.74 -7.11 -9.39
CA GLN A 138 9.01 -7.37 -10.79
C GLN A 138 9.78 -6.21 -11.45
N TRP A 139 9.39 -4.96 -11.15
CA TRP A 139 10.14 -3.79 -11.58
C TRP A 139 11.59 -3.84 -11.09
N CYS A 140 11.82 -4.23 -9.83
CA CYS A 140 13.17 -4.35 -9.29
C CYS A 140 13.98 -5.42 -10.03
N LEU A 141 13.40 -6.59 -10.32
CA LEU A 141 14.07 -7.62 -11.11
C LEU A 141 14.48 -7.12 -12.50
N GLU A 142 13.63 -6.33 -13.16
CA GLU A 142 13.86 -5.83 -14.51
C GLU A 142 14.87 -4.68 -14.59
N LYS A 143 14.94 -3.84 -13.55
CA LYS A 143 15.73 -2.59 -13.57
C LYS A 143 17.03 -2.66 -12.77
N LEU A 144 17.24 -3.72 -12.01
CA LEU A 144 18.42 -3.95 -11.19
C LEU A 144 19.19 -5.19 -11.69
N GLY A 145 20.07 -5.74 -10.86
CA GLY A 145 20.93 -6.89 -11.20
C GLY A 145 20.24 -8.22 -11.53
N GLY A 146 18.90 -8.30 -11.57
CA GLY A 146 18.14 -9.50 -11.91
C GLY A 146 17.97 -10.53 -10.78
N PRO A 147 17.48 -11.73 -11.09
CA PRO A 147 17.25 -12.81 -10.12
C PRO A 147 18.49 -13.16 -9.28
N GLY A 148 18.31 -13.36 -7.97
CA GLY A 148 19.37 -13.69 -7.02
C GLY A 148 20.29 -12.52 -6.64
N VAL A 149 20.18 -11.38 -7.33
CA VAL A 149 21.03 -10.19 -7.11
C VAL A 149 20.20 -8.98 -6.69
N ALA A 150 19.05 -8.75 -7.33
CA ALA A 150 18.18 -7.63 -7.02
C ALA A 150 17.60 -7.77 -5.59
N VAL A 151 17.67 -6.68 -4.83
CA VAL A 151 17.17 -6.58 -3.46
C VAL A 151 16.09 -5.51 -3.40
N ALA A 152 14.89 -5.92 -2.97
CA ALA A 152 13.87 -4.99 -2.52
C ALA A 152 14.03 -4.80 -1.01
N GLN A 153 14.05 -3.54 -0.56
CA GLN A 153 14.11 -3.20 0.86
C GLN A 153 12.95 -2.30 1.26
N LEU A 154 12.58 -2.34 2.54
CA LEU A 154 11.55 -1.47 3.10
C LEU A 154 11.79 -1.27 4.59
N ASP A 155 11.22 -0.19 5.11
CA ASP A 155 11.35 0.15 6.51
C ASP A 155 9.99 0.31 7.20
N LEU A 156 9.90 -0.17 8.43
CA LEU A 156 8.71 -0.04 9.27
C LEU A 156 9.04 0.72 10.56
N LEU A 157 8.34 1.82 10.79
CA LEU A 157 8.45 2.58 12.03
C LEU A 157 7.50 2.02 13.10
N PHE A 158 8.07 1.59 14.22
CA PHE A 158 7.35 1.02 15.37
C PHE A 158 7.45 1.96 16.58
N PRO A 159 6.35 2.27 17.27
CA PRO A 159 6.44 2.88 18.60
C PRO A 159 7.00 1.84 19.60
N THR A 160 7.84 2.28 20.54
CA THR A 160 8.39 1.39 21.58
C THR A 160 7.67 1.50 22.92
N HIS A 161 6.78 2.50 23.06
CA HIS A 161 6.03 2.78 24.28
C HIS A 161 4.62 2.15 24.31
N PHE A 162 4.19 1.50 23.22
CA PHE A 162 3.00 0.67 23.15
C PHE A 162 3.11 -0.34 22.00
N GLU A 163 2.34 -1.43 22.05
CA GLU A 163 2.21 -2.33 20.92
C GLU A 163 1.21 -1.76 19.91
N HIS A 164 1.65 -1.51 18.68
CA HIS A 164 0.77 -1.07 17.59
C HIS A 164 0.23 -2.27 16.80
N PRO A 165 -1.04 -2.70 16.97
CA PRO A 165 -1.52 -3.98 16.43
C PRO A 165 -1.43 -4.09 14.91
N PHE A 166 -1.65 -2.99 14.19
CA PHE A 166 -1.50 -2.96 12.74
C PHE A 166 -0.04 -3.22 12.30
N LYS A 167 0.96 -2.56 12.91
CA LYS A 167 2.37 -2.75 12.56
C LYS A 167 2.82 -4.20 12.85
N MET A 168 2.29 -4.82 13.91
CA MET A 168 2.53 -6.24 14.20
C MET A 168 1.96 -7.18 13.11
N ARG A 169 0.75 -6.89 12.60
CA ARG A 169 0.18 -7.65 11.46
C ARG A 169 0.96 -7.40 10.17
N LEU A 170 1.35 -6.15 9.92
CA LEU A 170 2.08 -5.75 8.72
C LEU A 170 3.46 -6.42 8.64
N GLN A 171 4.21 -6.43 9.75
CA GLN A 171 5.48 -7.15 9.82
C GLN A 171 5.29 -8.64 9.54
N LYS A 172 4.30 -9.30 10.17
CA LYS A 172 3.99 -10.71 9.88
C LYS A 172 3.66 -10.94 8.41
N TRP A 173 2.96 -9.99 7.76
CA TRP A 173 2.64 -10.09 6.34
C TRP A 173 3.91 -9.98 5.47
N TYR A 174 4.79 -9.01 5.71
CA TYR A 174 6.05 -8.89 4.97
C TYR A 174 6.97 -10.10 5.17
N THR A 175 7.06 -10.65 6.38
CA THR A 175 7.79 -11.90 6.63
C THR A 175 7.23 -13.05 5.80
N LYS A 176 5.90 -13.17 5.67
CA LYS A 176 5.27 -14.15 4.78
C LYS A 176 5.54 -13.89 3.29
N GLN A 177 5.78 -12.64 2.88
CA GLN A 177 6.17 -12.30 1.51
C GLN A 177 7.67 -12.55 1.24
N GLY A 178 8.44 -12.98 2.25
CA GLY A 178 9.86 -13.34 2.13
C GLY A 178 10.83 -12.25 2.59
N TYR A 179 10.33 -11.12 3.10
CA TYR A 179 11.18 -10.07 3.67
C TYR A 179 11.71 -10.47 5.05
N ARG A 180 12.99 -10.22 5.29
CA ARG A 180 13.67 -10.52 6.55
C ARG A 180 14.10 -9.22 7.22
N LEU A 181 13.90 -9.14 8.53
CA LEU A 181 14.44 -8.06 9.36
C LEU A 181 15.97 -8.21 9.38
N VAL A 182 16.69 -7.22 8.86
CA VAL A 182 18.15 -7.24 8.78
C VAL A 182 18.80 -6.26 9.76
N GLY A 183 18.03 -5.35 10.35
CA GLY A 183 18.52 -4.42 11.37
C GLY A 183 17.55 -3.29 11.67
N THR A 184 18.06 -2.25 12.30
CA THR A 184 17.37 -0.99 12.52
C THR A 184 18.16 0.17 11.91
N ARG A 185 17.47 1.24 11.56
CA ARG A 185 18.03 2.50 11.03
C ARG A 185 17.75 3.64 11.99
N ASP A 186 18.47 4.74 11.83
CA ASP A 186 18.27 5.95 12.63
C ASP A 186 17.25 6.87 11.93
N PHE A 187 16.00 6.82 12.40
CA PHE A 187 14.94 7.65 11.86
C PHE A 187 15.17 9.16 12.05
N LEU A 188 15.83 9.56 13.15
CA LEU A 188 16.13 10.97 13.41
C LEU A 188 17.17 11.50 12.42
N LEU A 189 18.18 10.68 12.10
CA LEU A 189 19.19 11.04 11.13
C LEU A 189 18.63 11.15 9.71
N GLU A 190 17.77 10.21 9.31
CA GLU A 190 17.25 10.14 7.94
C GLU A 190 16.08 11.09 7.69
N TYR A 191 15.25 11.32 8.70
CA TYR A 191 14.00 12.07 8.59
C TYR A 191 13.84 13.08 9.73
N PRO A 192 14.78 14.04 9.91
CA PRO A 192 14.81 14.92 11.08
C PRO A 192 13.53 15.75 11.24
N THR A 193 12.93 16.21 10.14
CA THR A 193 11.66 16.94 10.15
C THR A 193 10.49 16.07 10.60
N TYR A 194 10.41 14.82 10.17
CA TYR A 194 9.37 13.88 10.61
C TYR A 194 9.61 13.38 12.03
N ALA A 195 10.86 13.18 12.43
CA ALA A 195 11.24 12.77 13.78
C ALA A 195 10.79 13.80 14.84
N ALA A 196 10.86 15.11 14.52
CA ALA A 196 10.34 16.17 15.38
C ALA A 196 8.82 16.07 15.65
N LEU A 197 8.09 15.34 14.78
CA LEU A 197 6.64 15.14 14.86
C LEU A 197 6.25 13.84 15.57
N LEU A 198 7.20 13.03 16.06
CA LEU A 198 6.89 11.80 16.78
C LEU A 198 6.22 12.08 18.13
N ALA A 199 5.23 11.25 18.48
CA ALA A 199 4.53 11.33 19.76
C ALA A 199 5.32 10.68 20.91
N GLY A 200 6.31 9.85 20.59
CA GLY A 200 7.14 9.16 21.56
C GLY A 200 8.29 8.40 20.89
N PRO A 201 9.06 7.62 21.65
CA PRO A 201 10.18 6.86 21.11
C PRO A 201 9.71 5.80 20.11
N THR A 202 10.53 5.61 19.06
CA THR A 202 10.28 4.66 17.97
C THR A 202 11.52 3.86 17.62
N GLU A 203 11.31 2.72 16.97
CA GLU A 203 12.31 1.86 16.36
C GLU A 203 12.01 1.76 14.86
N TYR A 204 13.00 2.07 14.02
CA TYR A 204 12.86 2.04 12.56
C TYR A 204 13.49 0.78 12.01
N ARG A 205 12.66 -0.22 11.74
CA ARG A 205 13.08 -1.58 11.40
C ARG A 205 13.31 -1.73 9.91
N HIS A 206 14.47 -2.25 9.54
CA HIS A 206 14.90 -2.43 8.16
C HIS A 206 14.70 -3.86 7.68
N PHE A 207 13.98 -4.01 6.58
CA PHE A 207 13.68 -5.31 5.97
C PHE A 207 14.23 -5.40 4.56
N GLU A 208 14.74 -6.57 4.21
CA GLU A 208 15.24 -6.85 2.87
C GLU A 208 14.69 -8.18 2.35
N LYS A 209 14.57 -8.27 1.02
CA LYS A 209 14.28 -9.48 0.27
C LYS A 209 15.14 -9.52 -1.00
N THR A 210 16.01 -10.52 -1.09
CA THR A 210 16.64 -10.90 -2.36
C THR A 210 15.57 -11.53 -3.26
N LEU A 211 15.38 -10.96 -4.44
CA LEU A 211 14.37 -11.35 -5.41
C LEU A 211 14.90 -12.48 -6.30
N ASN A 212 14.01 -13.34 -6.79
CA ASN A 212 14.32 -14.45 -7.71
C ASN A 212 13.31 -14.50 -8.85
#